data_AF-A4F128-F1
#
_entry.id   AF-A4F128-F1
#
_cell.length_a   1.000
_cell.length_b   1.000
_cell.length_c   1.000
_cell.angle_alpha   90.00
_cell.angle_beta   90.00
_cell.angle_gamma   90.00
#
_symmetry.space_group_name_H-M   'P 1'
#
loop_
_entity.id
_entity.type
_entity.pdbx_description
1 polymer ?
#
loop_
_entity_poly.entity_id
_entity_poly.type
_entity_poly.pdbx_seq_one_letter_code
_entity_poly.pdbx_strand_id
1 'polypeptide(L)'
;MPDFSSEDLLGIGFIEVGEWTTVEDELSYQIPSDTERVVQALMREPNALYAFLQNENILYIGKTTRSLHKRFQGYRRPGKRQRTNIRCNNKIKQLLARGLSVRILGFVPITHFRYGDFEINLAAGLEDSLIRTINPPWNGGDRGGAISETEEREAAEEHPPAVTPTHTRSPKGSGRFPFTLARTYFTKGIVNVGVEASEHLGDDGEPILVKFSDAWKDVGSRINRTANRSGGVRIVGNNRAIAQWFQRHFNESDTISFEVIDANTILFHENSRT
;
A
#
# COMPACT_ATOMS: atom_id res chain seq x y z
N MET A 1 -5.48 -0.71 -28.29
CA MET A 1 -6.07 -0.86 -26.95
C MET A 1 -7.25 0.10 -26.86
N PRO A 2 -8.25 -0.13 -26.01
CA PRO A 2 -9.30 0.87 -25.81
C PRO A 2 -8.65 2.17 -25.34
N ASP A 3 -8.98 3.30 -25.97
CA ASP A 3 -8.60 4.62 -25.46
C ASP A 3 -9.53 4.92 -24.27
N PHE A 4 -9.01 4.80 -23.05
CA PHE A 4 -9.73 5.19 -21.84
C PHE A 4 -9.77 6.72 -21.75
N SER A 5 -10.96 7.25 -21.51
CA SER A 5 -11.29 8.68 -21.55
C SER A 5 -11.86 9.17 -20.22
N SER A 6 -12.18 10.46 -20.13
CA SER A 6 -12.84 11.00 -18.95
C SER A 6 -14.24 10.39 -18.73
N GLU A 7 -14.95 10.04 -19.81
CA GLU A 7 -16.27 9.41 -19.75
C GLU A 7 -16.23 8.04 -19.06
N ASP A 8 -15.16 7.26 -19.26
CA ASP A 8 -15.00 5.95 -18.62
C ASP A 8 -14.84 6.08 -17.09
N LEU A 9 -14.10 7.09 -16.64
CA LEU A 9 -13.97 7.39 -15.21
C LEU A 9 -15.31 7.84 -14.62
N LEU A 10 -16.06 8.69 -15.33
CA LEU A 10 -17.40 9.11 -14.90
C LEU A 10 -18.36 7.91 -14.83
N GLY A 11 -18.29 7.00 -15.81
CA GLY A 11 -19.11 5.79 -15.87
C GLY A 11 -18.91 4.82 -14.70
N ILE A 12 -17.71 4.78 -14.11
CA ILE A 12 -17.42 3.97 -12.92
C ILE A 12 -17.63 4.73 -11.59
N GLY A 13 -18.13 5.97 -11.67
CA GLY A 13 -18.58 6.76 -10.51
C GLY A 13 -17.64 7.88 -10.07
N PHE A 14 -16.63 8.26 -10.86
CA PHE A 14 -15.95 9.53 -10.61
C PHE A 14 -16.90 10.69 -10.86
N ILE A 15 -16.65 11.81 -10.18
CA ILE A 15 -17.37 13.07 -10.37
C ILE A 15 -16.38 14.20 -10.67
N GLU A 16 -16.84 15.24 -11.34
CA GLU A 16 -16.09 16.48 -11.49
C GLU A 16 -15.94 17.16 -10.12
N VAL A 17 -14.70 17.39 -9.70
CA VAL A 17 -14.36 18.08 -8.44
C VAL A 17 -14.03 19.54 -8.71
N GLY A 18 -13.43 19.83 -9.86
CA GLY A 18 -13.04 21.18 -10.24
C GLY A 18 -11.78 21.20 -11.08
N GLU A 19 -11.11 22.35 -11.14
CA GLU A 19 -9.91 22.53 -11.94
C GLU A 19 -8.79 23.21 -11.17
N TRP A 20 -7.56 22.87 -11.50
CA TRP A 20 -6.40 23.56 -10.97
C TRP A 20 -6.28 24.96 -11.58
N THR A 21 -5.83 25.91 -10.77
CA THR A 21 -5.57 27.29 -11.13
C THR A 21 -4.34 27.81 -10.40
N THR A 22 -3.91 29.03 -10.71
CA THR A 22 -2.86 29.73 -9.98
C THR A 22 -3.40 31.02 -9.37
N VAL A 23 -3.10 31.25 -8.09
CA VAL A 23 -3.38 32.50 -7.38
C VAL A 23 -2.04 32.98 -6.83
N GLU A 24 -1.59 34.16 -7.25
CA GLU A 24 -0.32 34.75 -6.80
C GLU A 24 0.88 33.78 -6.99
N ASP A 25 0.98 33.14 -8.17
CA ASP A 25 1.97 32.09 -8.51
C ASP A 25 1.92 30.81 -7.65
N GLU A 26 1.02 30.72 -6.68
CA GLU A 26 0.74 29.50 -5.93
C GLU A 26 -0.34 28.66 -6.61
N LEU A 27 -0.16 27.34 -6.57
CA LEU A 27 -1.16 26.43 -7.09
C LEU A 27 -2.40 26.43 -6.16
N SER A 28 -3.57 26.51 -6.77
CA SER A 28 -4.88 26.45 -6.11
C SER A 28 -5.85 25.66 -7.00
N TYR A 29 -7.08 25.45 -6.56
CA TYR A 29 -8.12 24.84 -7.39
C TYR A 29 -9.45 25.56 -7.17
N GLN A 30 -10.30 25.53 -8.18
CA GLN A 30 -11.64 26.10 -8.17
C GLN A 30 -12.65 24.97 -8.29
N ILE A 31 -13.68 25.02 -7.45
CA ILE A 31 -14.81 24.08 -7.48
C ILE A 31 -15.98 24.80 -8.17
N PRO A 32 -16.72 24.14 -9.09
CA PRO A 32 -17.90 24.74 -9.70
C PRO A 32 -18.96 25.10 -8.66
N SER A 33 -19.51 26.31 -8.74
CA SER A 33 -20.42 26.87 -7.72
C SER A 33 -21.74 26.11 -7.60
N ASP A 34 -22.21 25.49 -8.67
CA ASP A 34 -23.40 24.65 -8.74
C ASP A 34 -23.25 23.32 -7.99
N THR A 35 -22.03 22.79 -7.90
CA THR A 35 -21.70 21.52 -7.24
C THR A 35 -20.91 21.67 -5.95
N GLU A 36 -20.57 22.91 -5.56
CA GLU A 36 -19.66 23.21 -4.45
C GLU A 36 -20.02 22.48 -3.15
N ARG A 37 -21.30 22.52 -2.75
CA ARG A 37 -21.76 21.88 -1.51
C ARG A 37 -21.51 20.37 -1.50
N VAL A 38 -21.76 19.69 -2.62
CA VAL A 38 -21.61 18.23 -2.75
C VAL A 38 -20.13 17.86 -2.81
N VAL A 39 -19.36 18.56 -3.63
CA VAL A 39 -17.92 18.34 -3.77
C VAL A 39 -17.20 18.58 -2.43
N GLN A 40 -17.54 19.64 -1.69
CA GLN A 40 -16.94 19.93 -0.39
C GLN A 40 -17.20 18.84 0.65
N ALA A 41 -18.38 18.19 0.61
CA ALA A 41 -18.66 17.06 1.48
C ALA A 41 -17.80 15.85 1.10
N LEU A 42 -17.77 15.48 -0.18
CA LEU A 42 -16.98 14.35 -0.68
C LEU A 42 -15.48 14.55 -0.45
N MET A 43 -14.97 15.76 -0.64
CA MET A 43 -13.54 16.07 -0.44
C MET A 43 -13.05 15.91 1.00
N ARG A 44 -13.95 15.78 1.98
CA ARG A 44 -13.64 15.57 3.40
C ARG A 44 -13.61 14.10 3.78
N GLU A 45 -14.24 13.24 2.99
CA GLU A 45 -14.25 11.80 3.22
C GLU A 45 -12.85 11.18 2.97
N PRO A 46 -12.47 10.17 3.77
CA PRO A 46 -11.23 9.43 3.55
C PRO A 46 -11.39 8.41 2.40
N ASN A 47 -10.30 7.70 2.06
CA ASN A 47 -10.31 6.58 1.11
C ASN A 47 -10.85 6.96 -0.28
N ALA A 48 -10.24 7.98 -0.88
CA ALA A 48 -10.64 8.50 -2.17
C ALA A 48 -9.60 8.22 -3.27
N LEU A 49 -10.09 8.11 -4.50
CA LEU A 49 -9.30 8.25 -5.72
C LEU A 49 -9.52 9.64 -6.32
N TYR A 50 -8.57 10.07 -7.12
CA TYR A 50 -8.69 11.25 -7.95
C TYR A 50 -7.87 11.09 -9.22
N ALA A 51 -8.24 11.84 -10.24
CA ALA A 51 -7.51 11.91 -11.49
C ALA A 51 -7.27 13.37 -11.89
N PHE A 52 -6.14 13.63 -12.54
CA PHE A 52 -5.87 14.88 -13.23
C PHE A 52 -6.00 14.67 -14.73
N LEU A 53 -6.72 15.56 -15.40
CA LEU A 53 -7.02 15.43 -16.82
C LEU A 53 -6.72 16.73 -17.55
N GLN A 54 -6.27 16.60 -18.79
CA GLN A 54 -6.25 17.71 -19.73
C GLN A 54 -7.15 17.32 -20.90
N ASN A 55 -8.24 18.06 -21.09
CA ASN A 55 -9.34 17.65 -21.98
C ASN A 55 -9.79 16.23 -21.60
N GLU A 56 -9.80 15.30 -22.56
CA GLU A 56 -10.15 13.88 -22.36
C GLU A 56 -8.98 12.99 -21.91
N ASN A 57 -7.75 13.52 -21.88
CA ASN A 57 -6.57 12.74 -21.56
C ASN A 57 -6.39 12.63 -20.03
N ILE A 58 -6.39 11.40 -19.52
CA ILE A 58 -6.10 11.10 -18.13
C ILE A 58 -4.58 11.18 -17.93
N LEU A 59 -4.12 12.20 -17.21
CA LEU A 59 -2.71 12.49 -17.01
C LEU A 59 -2.14 11.76 -15.79
N TYR A 60 -2.92 11.71 -14.71
CA TYR A 60 -2.51 11.14 -13.43
C TYR A 60 -3.71 10.53 -12.72
N ILE A 61 -3.48 9.43 -12.00
CA ILE A 61 -4.44 8.83 -11.06
C ILE A 61 -3.71 8.67 -9.72
N GLY A 62 -4.36 9.07 -8.63
CA GLY A 62 -3.81 8.84 -7.29
C GLY A 62 -4.87 8.46 -6.29
N LYS A 63 -4.43 7.79 -5.21
CA LYS A 63 -5.25 7.50 -4.03
C LYS A 63 -4.87 8.34 -2.83
N THR A 64 -5.77 8.37 -1.86
CA THR A 64 -5.48 8.88 -0.52
C THR A 64 -6.30 8.11 0.52
N THR A 65 -5.62 7.62 1.56
CA THR A 65 -6.28 7.10 2.78
C THR A 65 -6.80 8.22 3.67
N ARG A 66 -6.34 9.45 3.44
CA ARG A 66 -6.88 10.68 4.03
C ARG A 66 -7.88 11.32 3.05
N SER A 67 -8.34 12.52 3.34
CA SER A 67 -9.27 13.22 2.45
C SER A 67 -8.60 13.89 1.25
N LEU A 68 -9.36 14.09 0.16
CA LEU A 68 -8.89 14.81 -1.04
C LEU A 68 -8.45 16.23 -0.69
N HIS A 69 -9.17 16.92 0.21
CA HIS A 69 -8.78 18.23 0.70
C HIS A 69 -7.35 18.24 1.27
N LYS A 70 -7.00 17.26 2.12
CA LYS A 70 -5.63 17.14 2.65
C LYS A 70 -4.63 16.75 1.57
N ARG A 71 -5.03 15.91 0.62
CA ARG A 71 -4.18 15.46 -0.48
C ARG A 71 -3.78 16.61 -1.42
N PHE A 72 -4.75 17.44 -1.79
CA PHE A 72 -4.55 18.57 -2.69
C PHE A 72 -3.73 19.67 -2.04
N GLN A 73 -3.84 19.88 -0.73
CA GLN A 73 -2.94 20.77 0.00
C GLN A 73 -1.46 20.38 -0.16
N GLY A 74 -1.16 19.08 -0.20
CA GLY A 74 0.19 18.58 -0.46
C GLY A 74 0.70 18.91 -1.87
N TYR A 75 -0.17 18.96 -2.87
CA TYR A 75 0.19 19.42 -4.21
C TYR A 75 0.39 20.92 -4.28
N ARG A 76 -0.42 21.71 -3.56
CA ARG A 76 -0.29 23.17 -3.54
C ARG A 76 1.05 23.61 -2.98
N ARG A 77 1.46 23.00 -1.87
CA ARG A 77 2.69 23.32 -1.12
C ARG A 77 3.48 22.05 -0.84
N PRO A 78 4.20 21.52 -1.84
CA PRO A 78 4.96 20.28 -1.69
C PRO A 78 6.14 20.47 -0.72
N GLY A 79 6.31 19.51 0.20
CA GLY A 79 7.52 19.41 1.01
C GLY A 79 8.71 18.92 0.18
N LYS A 80 9.94 19.28 0.59
CA LYS A 80 11.18 19.00 -0.16
C LYS A 80 11.43 17.51 -0.51
N ARG A 81 10.84 16.58 0.24
CA ARG A 81 10.98 15.12 0.04
C ARG A 81 9.80 14.48 -0.70
N GLN A 82 8.75 15.24 -0.99
CA GLN A 82 7.52 14.71 -1.59
C GLN A 82 7.62 14.72 -3.12
N ARG A 83 8.37 13.77 -3.69
CA ARG A 83 8.74 13.74 -5.12
C ARG A 83 7.53 13.81 -6.06
N THR A 84 6.48 13.04 -5.82
CA THR A 84 5.24 13.08 -6.62
C THR A 84 4.52 14.40 -6.46
N ASN A 85 4.48 14.98 -5.26
CA ASN A 85 3.86 16.30 -5.08
C ASN A 85 4.62 17.37 -5.85
N ILE A 86 5.95 17.37 -5.77
CA ILE A 86 6.81 18.30 -6.51
C ILE A 86 6.60 18.12 -8.01
N ARG A 87 6.63 16.87 -8.49
CA ARG A 87 6.46 16.54 -9.91
C ARG A 87 5.10 16.98 -10.43
N CYS A 88 4.01 16.59 -9.77
CA CYS A 88 2.67 16.97 -10.20
C CYS A 88 2.46 18.47 -10.08
N ASN A 89 2.93 19.13 -9.01
CA ASN A 89 2.89 20.60 -8.90
C ASN A 89 3.55 21.27 -10.12
N ASN A 90 4.77 20.85 -10.46
CA ASN A 90 5.51 21.40 -11.60
C ASN A 90 4.78 21.15 -12.92
N LYS A 91 4.30 19.93 -13.16
CA LYS A 91 3.59 19.57 -14.39
C LYS A 91 2.27 20.34 -14.54
N ILE A 92 1.52 20.52 -13.44
CA ILE A 92 0.28 21.31 -13.44
C ILE A 92 0.61 22.78 -13.75
N LYS A 93 1.58 23.39 -13.04
CA LYS A 93 1.99 24.77 -13.30
C LYS A 93 2.45 25.00 -14.74
N GLN A 94 3.18 24.04 -15.33
CA GLN A 94 3.61 24.11 -16.73
C GLN A 94 2.44 24.11 -17.71
N LEU A 95 1.39 23.33 -17.47
CA LEU A 95 0.19 23.34 -18.31
C LEU A 95 -0.57 24.67 -18.15
N LEU A 96 -0.76 25.14 -16.91
CA LEU A 96 -1.45 26.41 -16.64
C LEU A 96 -0.72 27.61 -17.25
N ALA A 97 0.63 27.64 -17.19
CA ALA A 97 1.44 28.70 -17.81
C ALA A 97 1.33 28.73 -19.34
N ARG A 98 0.88 27.64 -19.98
CA ARG A 98 0.58 27.55 -21.42
C ARG A 98 -0.87 27.90 -21.74
N GLY A 99 -1.67 28.31 -20.76
CA GLY A 99 -3.09 28.59 -20.91
C GLY A 99 -3.98 27.34 -21.04
N LEU A 100 -3.48 26.17 -20.61
CA LEU A 100 -4.22 24.90 -20.68
C LEU A 100 -4.87 24.61 -19.32
N SER A 101 -6.11 24.10 -19.33
CA SER A 101 -6.81 23.67 -18.10
C SER A 101 -6.35 22.27 -17.66
N VAL A 102 -6.37 22.05 -16.34
CA VAL A 102 -6.17 20.75 -15.72
C VAL A 102 -7.35 20.46 -14.81
N ARG A 103 -8.27 19.61 -15.29
CA ARG A 103 -9.46 19.15 -14.56
C ARG A 103 -9.11 18.13 -13.49
N ILE A 104 -9.96 18.04 -12.48
CA ILE A 104 -9.86 17.14 -11.35
C ILE A 104 -11.15 16.32 -11.29
N LEU A 105 -11.02 15.02 -11.48
CA LEU A 105 -12.08 14.08 -11.14
C LEU A 105 -11.79 13.45 -9.78
N GLY A 106 -12.82 13.19 -8.99
CA GLY A 106 -12.74 12.53 -7.69
C GLY A 106 -13.68 11.35 -7.59
N PHE A 107 -13.24 10.28 -6.94
CA PHE A 107 -14.05 9.12 -6.63
C PHE A 107 -13.94 8.83 -5.14
N VAL A 108 -15.06 8.99 -4.45
CA VAL A 108 -15.22 8.65 -3.05
C VAL A 108 -16.26 7.53 -2.99
N PRO A 109 -15.88 6.31 -2.59
CA PRO A 109 -16.82 5.21 -2.50
C PRO A 109 -17.97 5.57 -1.56
N ILE A 110 -19.19 5.63 -2.09
CA ILE A 110 -20.41 5.89 -1.29
C ILE A 110 -20.85 4.62 -0.55
N THR A 111 -20.38 3.46 -1.01
CA THR A 111 -20.73 2.14 -0.49
C THR A 111 -19.68 1.61 0.49
N HIS A 112 -20.09 1.38 1.73
CA HIS A 112 -19.30 0.63 2.71
C HIS A 112 -19.29 -0.85 2.33
N PHE A 113 -18.41 -1.23 1.41
CA PHE A 113 -18.16 -2.64 1.13
C PHE A 113 -17.51 -3.26 2.37
N ARG A 114 -18.16 -4.27 2.95
CA ARG A 114 -17.67 -4.96 4.13
C ARG A 114 -17.40 -6.43 3.83
N TYR A 115 -16.32 -6.94 4.38
CA TYR A 115 -16.09 -8.38 4.51
C TYR A 115 -15.97 -8.71 6.00
N GLY A 116 -17.05 -9.27 6.56
CA GLY A 116 -17.25 -9.35 8.00
C GLY A 116 -17.22 -7.96 8.66
N ASP A 117 -16.32 -7.77 9.61
CA ASP A 117 -16.17 -6.50 10.34
C ASP A 117 -15.26 -5.47 9.65
N PHE A 118 -14.63 -5.84 8.54
CA PHE A 118 -13.65 -5.00 7.88
C PHE A 118 -14.26 -4.25 6.71
N GLU A 119 -14.02 -2.94 6.67
CA GLU A 119 -14.32 -2.10 5.51
C GLU A 119 -13.24 -2.30 4.44
N ILE A 120 -13.68 -2.63 3.23
CA ILE A 120 -12.82 -2.75 2.06
C ILE A 120 -12.63 -1.35 1.49
N ASN A 121 -11.37 -0.92 1.42
CA ASN A 121 -11.01 0.31 0.74
C ASN A 121 -11.06 0.09 -0.79
N LEU A 122 -12.22 0.37 -1.39
CA LEU A 122 -12.43 0.24 -2.83
C LEU A 122 -11.48 1.14 -3.63
N ALA A 123 -11.20 2.35 -3.15
CA ALA A 123 -10.23 3.24 -3.77
C ALA A 123 -8.83 2.61 -3.86
N ALA A 124 -8.39 1.94 -2.80
CA ALA A 124 -7.11 1.23 -2.81
C ALA A 124 -7.10 0.03 -3.77
N GLY A 125 -8.20 -0.73 -3.87
CA GLY A 125 -8.30 -1.88 -4.76
C GLY A 125 -8.43 -1.51 -6.24
N LEU A 126 -8.98 -0.34 -6.55
CA LEU A 126 -9.21 0.11 -7.92
C LEU A 126 -8.00 0.85 -8.51
N GLU A 127 -7.18 1.53 -7.69
CA GLU A 127 -6.04 2.34 -8.16
C GLU A 127 -5.10 1.59 -9.11
N ASP A 128 -4.54 0.46 -8.67
CA ASP A 128 -3.53 -0.27 -9.43
C ASP A 128 -4.09 -0.82 -10.74
N SER A 129 -5.39 -1.17 -10.75
CA SER A 129 -6.07 -1.62 -11.96
C SER A 129 -6.31 -0.48 -12.94
N LEU A 130 -6.69 0.71 -12.46
CA LEU A 130 -6.83 1.88 -13.31
C LEU A 130 -5.48 2.32 -13.87
N ILE A 131 -4.43 2.41 -13.06
CA ILE A 131 -3.09 2.80 -13.51
C ILE A 131 -2.55 1.80 -14.54
N ARG A 132 -2.66 0.48 -14.29
CA ARG A 132 -2.18 -0.54 -15.23
C ARG A 132 -2.93 -0.52 -16.56
N THR A 133 -4.24 -0.27 -16.51
CA THR A 133 -5.09 -0.32 -17.71
C THR A 133 -4.98 0.95 -18.54
N ILE A 134 -4.96 2.12 -17.89
CA ILE A 134 -4.95 3.44 -18.53
C ILE A 134 -3.51 3.88 -18.85
N ASN A 135 -2.54 3.45 -18.04
CA ASN A 135 -1.14 3.86 -18.08
C ASN A 135 -0.94 5.38 -18.17
N PRO A 136 -1.46 6.18 -17.21
CA PRO A 136 -1.39 7.63 -17.30
C PRO A 136 0.07 8.13 -17.33
N PRO A 137 0.42 9.13 -18.16
CA PRO A 137 1.80 9.56 -18.39
C PRO A 137 2.47 10.20 -17.17
N TRP A 138 1.73 10.53 -16.11
CA TRP A 138 2.29 11.06 -14.88
C TRP A 138 2.37 10.00 -13.77
N ASN A 139 1.81 8.81 -13.98
CA ASN A 139 2.01 7.66 -13.11
C ASN A 139 3.29 6.94 -13.52
N GLY A 140 4.17 6.67 -12.53
CA GLY A 140 5.48 6.07 -12.74
C GLY A 140 6.63 7.07 -12.81
N GLY A 141 7.78 6.72 -12.22
CA GLY A 141 8.99 7.55 -12.23
C GLY A 141 9.74 7.49 -13.56
N ASP A 142 10.82 8.28 -13.72
CA ASP A 142 11.71 8.29 -14.91
C ASP A 142 12.39 6.92 -15.21
N ARG A 143 12.02 5.85 -14.50
CA ARG A 143 12.53 4.47 -14.65
C ARG A 143 11.44 3.43 -14.96
N GLY A 144 10.25 3.84 -15.40
CA GLY A 144 9.27 2.94 -16.04
C GLY A 144 8.47 1.99 -15.12
N GLY A 145 8.65 2.07 -13.79
CA GLY A 145 7.75 1.40 -12.83
C GLY A 145 6.65 2.35 -12.38
N ALA A 146 5.39 1.89 -12.36
CA ALA A 146 4.27 2.62 -11.76
C ALA A 146 4.49 2.70 -10.23
N ILE A 147 5.11 3.78 -9.76
CA ILE A 147 5.28 4.02 -8.33
C ILE A 147 3.92 4.48 -7.80
N SER A 148 3.32 3.71 -6.89
CA SER A 148 2.13 4.17 -6.17
C SER A 148 2.57 5.27 -5.22
N GLU A 149 1.84 6.38 -5.18
CA GLU A 149 2.12 7.51 -4.29
C GLU A 149 2.19 7.13 -2.80
N THR A 150 1.61 5.98 -2.44
CA THR A 150 1.73 5.38 -1.10
C THR A 150 3.16 4.96 -0.79
N GLU A 151 3.88 4.40 -1.76
CA GLU A 151 5.30 4.00 -1.64
C GLU A 151 6.22 5.23 -1.43
N GLU A 152 5.88 6.39 -2.02
CA GLU A 152 6.65 7.61 -1.81
C GLU A 152 6.39 8.28 -0.45
N ARG A 153 5.18 8.13 0.11
CA ARG A 153 4.90 8.58 1.48
C ARG A 153 5.60 7.71 2.51
N GLU A 154 5.66 6.40 2.28
CA GLU A 154 6.43 5.46 3.10
C GLU A 154 7.94 5.74 3.03
N ALA A 155 8.47 6.07 1.85
CA ALA A 155 9.89 6.42 1.67
C ALA A 155 10.29 7.79 2.26
N ALA A 156 9.40 8.77 2.31
CA ALA A 156 9.71 10.10 2.84
C ALA A 156 9.80 10.15 4.38
N GLU A 157 9.22 9.14 5.05
CA GLU A 157 9.22 8.97 6.51
C GLU A 157 10.44 8.17 7.03
N GLU A 158 11.22 7.51 6.17
CA GLU A 158 12.41 6.72 6.57
C GLU A 158 13.76 7.34 6.15
N HIS A 159 14.72 7.57 7.07
CA HIS A 159 16.20 7.56 6.87
C HIS A 159 17.00 7.69 8.21
N PRO A 160 18.26 7.17 8.39
CA PRO A 160 18.75 5.75 8.41
C PRO A 160 19.78 5.47 9.59
N PRO A 161 20.51 4.30 9.72
CA PRO A 161 21.69 4.00 8.86
C PRO A 161 21.92 2.53 8.44
N ALA A 162 22.71 2.39 7.38
CA ALA A 162 23.09 1.21 6.61
C ALA A 162 23.68 0.01 7.38
N VAL A 163 23.53 -1.20 6.81
CA VAL A 163 24.62 -2.14 6.50
C VAL A 163 24.13 -3.25 5.55
N THR A 164 24.96 -3.58 4.57
CA THR A 164 24.90 -4.80 3.72
C THR A 164 25.57 -5.96 4.49
N PRO A 165 25.21 -7.23 4.25
CA PRO A 165 25.85 -7.96 3.15
C PRO A 165 24.94 -8.95 2.39
N THR A 166 25.32 -9.15 1.14
CA THR A 166 24.96 -10.22 0.19
C THR A 166 25.27 -11.60 0.77
N HIS A 167 24.45 -12.64 0.54
CA HIS A 167 24.95 -14.02 0.32
C HIS A 167 23.91 -14.97 -0.31
N THR A 168 24.48 -16.00 -0.94
CA THR A 168 24.02 -16.88 -2.01
C THR A 168 23.25 -18.09 -1.48
N ARG A 169 22.14 -18.49 -2.12
CA ARG A 169 21.32 -19.66 -1.74
C ARG A 169 22.00 -20.99 -2.08
N SER A 170 21.82 -21.97 -1.19
CA SER A 170 21.79 -23.41 -1.49
C SER A 170 20.76 -24.07 -0.56
N PRO A 171 19.90 -24.98 -1.06
CA PRO A 171 18.83 -25.56 -0.25
C PRO A 171 19.35 -26.74 0.58
N LYS A 172 19.22 -26.66 1.91
CA LYS A 172 19.29 -27.83 2.81
C LYS A 172 18.09 -27.79 3.76
N GLY A 173 17.55 -28.96 4.10
CA GLY A 173 16.22 -29.11 4.68
C GLY A 173 16.07 -28.78 6.17
N SER A 174 14.80 -28.87 6.58
CA SER A 174 14.20 -28.98 7.93
C SER A 174 15.10 -28.65 9.12
N GLY A 175 14.98 -27.40 9.59
CA GLY A 175 15.43 -26.96 10.90
C GLY A 175 14.23 -26.57 11.78
N ARG A 176 14.34 -26.84 13.08
CA ARG A 176 13.42 -26.33 14.10
C ARG A 176 14.07 -25.14 14.78
N PHE A 177 13.40 -23.99 14.73
CA PHE A 177 13.97 -22.71 15.13
C PHE A 177 13.20 -22.12 16.32
N PRO A 178 13.89 -21.55 17.32
CA PRO A 178 13.24 -20.86 18.41
C PRO A 178 12.67 -19.51 17.96
N PHE A 179 11.54 -19.11 18.53
CA PHE A 179 10.89 -17.83 18.26
C PHE A 179 10.28 -17.26 19.54
N THR A 180 10.76 -16.10 19.97
CA THR A 180 10.23 -15.43 21.17
C THR A 180 9.04 -14.54 20.78
N LEU A 181 7.89 -14.77 21.42
CA LEU A 181 6.65 -14.02 21.24
C LEU A 181 6.67 -12.67 21.95
N ALA A 182 7.62 -11.79 21.60
CA ALA A 182 7.61 -10.41 22.05
C ALA A 182 6.27 -9.74 21.72
N ARG A 183 5.87 -8.73 22.52
CA ARG A 183 4.56 -8.06 22.45
C ARG A 183 4.00 -7.84 21.04
N THR A 184 4.82 -7.32 20.13
CA THR A 184 4.42 -7.02 18.75
C THR A 184 4.06 -8.29 17.97
N TYR A 185 4.82 -9.37 18.14
CA TYR A 185 4.58 -10.66 17.47
C TYR A 185 3.36 -11.36 18.07
N PHE A 186 3.24 -11.33 19.40
CA PHE A 186 2.10 -11.89 20.13
C PHE A 186 0.77 -11.21 19.79
N THR A 187 0.76 -9.87 19.69
CA THR A 187 -0.46 -9.11 19.46
C THR A 187 -0.82 -8.96 17.98
N LYS A 188 0.18 -8.84 17.10
CA LYS A 188 -0.05 -8.55 15.67
C LYS A 188 0.17 -9.75 14.75
N GLY A 189 0.74 -10.85 15.24
CA GLY A 189 0.98 -12.07 14.46
C GLY A 189 1.99 -11.89 13.33
N ILE A 190 2.83 -10.86 13.42
CA ILE A 190 3.95 -10.65 12.52
C ILE A 190 5.05 -11.61 12.98
N VAL A 191 5.61 -12.41 12.06
CA VAL A 191 6.66 -13.37 12.40
C VAL A 191 7.94 -12.99 11.67
N ASN A 192 8.99 -12.66 12.42
CA ASN A 192 10.35 -12.61 11.89
C ASN A 192 11.01 -13.95 12.21
N VAL A 193 11.31 -14.76 11.19
CA VAL A 193 11.79 -16.14 11.40
C VAL A 193 13.26 -16.23 11.80
N GLY A 194 13.99 -15.11 11.81
CA GLY A 194 15.43 -15.07 12.10
C GLY A 194 16.28 -15.39 10.86
N VAL A 195 17.56 -15.01 10.89
CA VAL A 195 18.46 -15.10 9.73
C VAL A 195 18.67 -16.54 9.29
N GLU A 196 18.91 -17.45 10.24
CA GLU A 196 19.16 -18.86 9.98
C GLU A 196 17.98 -19.54 9.26
N ALA A 197 16.76 -19.41 9.79
CA ALA A 197 15.56 -19.94 9.14
C ALA A 197 15.27 -19.26 7.78
N SER A 198 15.67 -18.00 7.60
CA SER A 198 15.44 -17.24 6.37
C SER A 198 16.21 -17.80 5.17
N GLU A 199 17.31 -18.51 5.38
CA GLU A 199 18.11 -19.13 4.32
C GLU A 199 17.35 -20.28 3.63
N HIS A 200 16.39 -20.88 4.35
CA HIS A 200 15.62 -22.04 3.92
C HIS A 200 14.31 -21.68 3.19
N LEU A 201 13.92 -20.41 3.19
CA LEU A 201 12.62 -19.96 2.69
C LEU A 201 12.69 -19.34 1.28
N GLY A 202 11.53 -19.20 0.65
CA GLY A 202 11.30 -18.67 -0.69
C GLY A 202 11.72 -17.21 -0.89
N ASP A 203 11.54 -16.70 -2.11
CA ASP A 203 11.92 -15.33 -2.47
C ASP A 203 10.90 -14.28 -1.99
N ASP A 204 11.27 -13.00 -2.07
CA ASP A 204 10.39 -11.90 -1.67
C ASP A 204 9.09 -11.90 -2.48
N GLY A 205 7.95 -11.71 -1.81
CA GLY A 205 6.61 -11.69 -2.41
C GLY A 205 5.98 -13.06 -2.63
N GLU A 206 6.74 -14.16 -2.51
CA GLU A 206 6.21 -15.51 -2.68
C GLU A 206 5.18 -15.86 -1.59
N PRO A 207 4.15 -16.66 -1.92
CA PRO A 207 3.22 -17.17 -0.93
C PRO A 207 3.93 -18.13 0.04
N ILE A 208 3.49 -18.16 1.29
CA ILE A 208 3.95 -19.12 2.31
C ILE A 208 2.75 -19.62 3.11
N LEU A 209 2.74 -20.91 3.42
CA LEU A 209 1.71 -21.56 4.23
C LEU A 209 2.20 -21.71 5.66
N VAL A 210 1.45 -21.17 6.62
CA VAL A 210 1.69 -21.33 8.05
C VAL A 210 0.74 -22.39 8.58
N LYS A 211 1.30 -23.49 9.05
CA LYS A 211 0.60 -24.62 9.67
C LYS A 211 0.76 -24.59 11.18
N PHE A 212 -0.12 -25.30 11.87
CA PHE A 212 -0.13 -25.42 13.32
C PHE A 212 -0.32 -26.89 13.71
N SER A 213 0.32 -27.32 14.79
CA SER A 213 0.32 -28.73 15.20
C SER A 213 -1.00 -29.24 15.79
N ASP A 214 -1.94 -28.36 16.13
CA ASP A 214 -3.20 -28.66 16.83
C ASP A 214 -4.43 -28.70 15.89
N ALA A 215 -4.20 -28.93 14.59
CA ALA A 215 -5.24 -28.92 13.55
C ALA A 215 -6.00 -27.58 13.42
N TRP A 216 -5.43 -26.48 13.94
CA TRP A 216 -5.88 -25.13 13.59
C TRP A 216 -5.79 -24.91 12.08
N LYS A 217 -6.69 -24.08 11.55
CA LYS A 217 -6.77 -23.81 10.11
C LYS A 217 -5.44 -23.25 9.58
N ASP A 218 -4.92 -23.88 8.53
CA ASP A 218 -3.76 -23.38 7.79
C ASP A 218 -3.96 -21.92 7.33
N VAL A 219 -2.92 -21.11 7.48
CA VAL A 219 -2.94 -19.69 7.16
C VAL A 219 -2.02 -19.42 5.97
N GLY A 220 -2.60 -18.99 4.85
CA GLY A 220 -1.84 -18.46 3.72
C GLY A 220 -1.33 -17.05 4.02
N SER A 221 -0.02 -16.85 3.86
CA SER A 221 0.69 -15.59 4.08
C SER A 221 1.66 -15.33 2.92
N ARG A 222 2.54 -14.34 3.05
CA ARG A 222 3.59 -13.99 2.08
C ARG A 222 4.94 -13.77 2.77
N ILE A 223 5.99 -14.08 2.02
CA ILE A 223 7.37 -13.80 2.38
C ILE A 223 7.66 -12.33 2.08
N ASN A 224 8.15 -11.59 3.09
CA ASN A 224 8.67 -10.24 2.93
C ASN A 224 10.11 -10.19 3.45
N ARG A 225 11.07 -10.12 2.53
CA ARG A 225 12.50 -9.96 2.81
C ARG A 225 12.93 -8.50 2.83
N THR A 226 12.10 -7.60 2.29
CA THR A 226 12.35 -6.14 2.32
C THR A 226 12.00 -5.49 3.66
N ALA A 227 11.28 -6.20 4.53
CA ALA A 227 10.81 -5.74 5.83
C ALA A 227 11.90 -5.49 6.87
N ASN A 228 13.09 -6.06 6.65
CA ASN A 228 14.25 -6.03 7.54
C ASN A 228 15.49 -5.67 6.72
N ARG A 229 16.38 -4.81 7.24
CA ARG A 229 17.66 -4.48 6.56
C ARG A 229 18.58 -5.69 6.36
N SER A 230 18.43 -6.73 7.18
CA SER A 230 19.18 -7.98 7.09
C SER A 230 18.73 -8.90 5.95
N GLY A 231 17.65 -8.58 5.23
CA GLY A 231 17.06 -9.48 4.23
C GLY A 231 16.35 -10.72 4.82
N GLY A 232 16.26 -10.78 6.16
CA GLY A 232 15.59 -11.87 6.87
C GLY A 232 14.09 -11.86 6.61
N VAL A 233 13.52 -13.04 6.41
CA VAL A 233 12.10 -13.24 6.10
C VAL A 233 11.23 -12.76 7.26
N ARG A 234 10.29 -11.89 6.91
CA ARG A 234 9.10 -11.58 7.69
C ARG A 234 7.90 -12.20 7.02
N ILE A 235 7.12 -12.97 7.76
CA ILE A 235 5.84 -13.50 7.28
C ILE A 235 4.77 -12.44 7.50
N VAL A 236 4.08 -12.10 6.43
CA VAL A 236 3.06 -11.04 6.41
C VAL A 236 1.80 -11.48 5.65
N GLY A 237 0.65 -10.90 6.00
CA GLY A 237 -0.64 -11.26 5.42
C GLY A 237 -1.37 -12.32 6.25
N ASN A 238 -2.65 -12.09 6.52
CA ASN A 238 -3.49 -12.91 7.41
C ASN A 238 -2.97 -13.11 8.85
N ASN A 239 -2.06 -12.23 9.30
CA ASN A 239 -1.41 -12.27 10.61
C ASN A 239 -2.38 -12.32 11.81
N ARG A 240 -3.63 -11.86 11.65
CA ARG A 240 -4.64 -11.93 12.72
C ARG A 240 -4.94 -13.37 13.14
N ALA A 241 -4.98 -14.31 12.19
CA ALA A 241 -5.21 -15.72 12.50
C ALA A 241 -4.02 -16.34 13.25
N ILE A 242 -2.80 -15.94 12.88
CA ILE A 242 -1.55 -16.35 13.55
C ILE A 242 -1.51 -15.79 14.99
N ALA A 243 -1.84 -14.50 15.17
CA ALA A 243 -1.94 -13.86 16.48
C ALA A 243 -2.98 -14.53 17.39
N GLN A 244 -4.16 -14.86 16.85
CA GLN A 244 -5.21 -15.56 17.58
C GLN A 244 -4.74 -16.93 18.07
N TRP A 245 -3.99 -17.65 17.24
CA TRP A 245 -3.38 -18.92 17.64
C TRP A 245 -2.32 -18.70 18.74
N PHE A 246 -1.41 -17.73 18.59
CA PHE A 246 -0.44 -17.42 19.65
C PHE A 246 -1.10 -17.10 21.00
N GLN A 247 -2.13 -16.25 21.00
CA GLN A 247 -2.86 -15.82 22.19
C GLN A 247 -3.69 -16.93 22.84
N ARG A 248 -4.01 -17.99 22.09
CA ARG A 248 -4.77 -19.14 22.59
C ARG A 248 -3.87 -20.16 23.27
N HIS A 249 -2.61 -20.28 22.84
CA HIS A 249 -1.70 -21.36 23.25
C HIS A 249 -0.52 -20.90 24.12
N PHE A 250 -0.18 -19.60 24.11
CA PHE A 250 1.02 -19.07 24.77
C PHE A 250 0.74 -17.73 25.47
N ASN A 251 1.71 -17.29 26.26
CA ASN A 251 1.76 -15.97 26.86
C ASN A 251 2.74 -15.06 26.12
N GLU A 252 2.60 -13.75 26.34
CA GLU A 252 3.57 -12.78 25.86
C GLU A 252 4.97 -13.09 26.44
N SER A 253 5.99 -13.01 25.59
CA SER A 253 7.39 -13.33 25.88
C SER A 253 7.74 -14.83 25.98
N ASP A 254 6.79 -15.74 25.78
CA ASP A 254 7.11 -17.16 25.65
C ASP A 254 8.07 -17.39 24.46
N THR A 255 9.00 -18.34 24.61
CA THR A 255 9.82 -18.81 23.50
C THR A 255 9.25 -20.12 22.98
N ILE A 256 8.74 -20.08 21.76
CA ILE A 256 8.14 -21.22 21.06
C ILE A 256 9.10 -21.75 19.99
N SER A 257 8.71 -22.79 19.28
CA SER A 257 9.47 -23.30 18.14
C SER A 257 8.60 -23.45 16.90
N PHE A 258 9.22 -23.26 15.74
CA PHE A 258 8.62 -23.60 14.46
C PHE A 258 9.59 -24.41 13.61
N GLU A 259 9.06 -25.22 12.71
CA GLU A 259 9.81 -26.01 11.75
C GLU A 259 9.63 -25.41 10.34
N VAL A 260 10.72 -25.36 9.57
CA VAL A 260 10.65 -25.09 8.13
C VAL A 260 10.46 -26.43 7.40
N ILE A 261 9.28 -26.64 6.84
CA ILE A 261 8.92 -27.89 6.14
C ILE A 261 9.49 -27.88 4.71
N ASP A 262 9.31 -26.76 4.02
CA ASP A 262 9.87 -26.49 2.69
C ASP A 262 10.02 -24.97 2.50
N ALA A 263 10.45 -24.54 1.31
CA ALA A 263 10.70 -23.13 1.02
C ALA A 263 9.48 -22.21 1.24
N ASN A 264 8.26 -22.75 1.19
CA ASN A 264 7.03 -21.99 1.26
C ASN A 264 6.07 -22.58 2.31
N THR A 265 6.57 -23.33 3.30
CA THR A 265 5.77 -23.91 4.37
C THR A 265 6.52 -23.92 5.70
N ILE A 266 5.89 -23.38 6.75
CA ILE A 266 6.35 -23.53 8.14
C ILE A 266 5.27 -24.14 9.03
N LEU A 267 5.69 -24.78 10.13
CA LEU A 267 4.81 -25.39 11.13
C LEU A 267 5.15 -24.85 12.52
N PHE A 268 4.18 -24.21 13.19
CA PHE A 268 4.30 -23.90 14.61
C PHE A 268 3.81 -25.07 15.47
N HIS A 269 4.52 -25.32 16.57
CA HIS A 269 4.16 -26.39 17.51
C HIS A 269 3.54 -25.79 18.78
N GLU A 270 2.46 -26.39 19.26
CA GLU A 270 1.96 -26.14 20.62
C GLU A 270 2.97 -26.59 21.68
N ASN A 271 2.92 -25.99 22.87
CA ASN A 271 3.65 -26.53 24.01
C ASN A 271 2.99 -27.84 24.47
N SER A 272 3.79 -28.88 24.68
CA SER A 272 3.33 -30.09 25.37
C SER A 272 2.88 -29.67 26.77
N ARG A 273 1.57 -29.77 27.05
CA ARG A 273 1.04 -29.59 28.41
C ARG A 273 1.58 -30.72 29.29
N THR A 274 2.55 -30.42 30.15
CA THR A 274 2.75 -31.13 31.42
C THR A 274 1.73 -30.66 32.43
#